data_AF-A0A6P8ZX78-F1
#
_entry.id   AF-A0A6P8ZX78-F1
#
_cell.length_a   1.000
_cell.length_b   1.000
_cell.length_c   1.000
_cell.angle_alpha   90.00
_cell.angle_beta   90.00
_cell.angle_gamma   90.00
#
_symmetry.space_group_name_H-M   'P 1'
#
loop_
_entity.id
_entity.type
_entity.pdbx_description
1 polymer ?
#
loop_
_entity_poly.entity_id
_entity_poly.type
_entity_poly.pdbx_seq_one_letter_code
_entity_poly.pdbx_strand_id
1 'polypeptide(L)'
;MFLLIGIGFIRKDDILNSWVLMNNYHTRDALSEHQENENRFQSQSHHCDKCNRIYSHQQSLRNHQKFECGKVAQFACSYCDYRCKRKGNMKTHIIHVHSRVLQN
;
A
#
# COMPACT_ATOMS: atom_id res chain seq x y z
N MET A 1 -58.09 -21.66 19.19
CA MET A 1 -58.81 -21.03 18.07
C MET A 1 -58.07 -19.75 17.73
N PHE A 2 -57.55 -19.64 16.51
CA PHE A 2 -56.66 -18.54 16.07
C PHE A 2 -57.42 -17.22 15.92
N LEU A 3 -56.81 -16.12 16.35
CA LEU A 3 -57.00 -14.81 15.73
C LEU A 3 -55.61 -14.23 15.45
N LEU A 4 -55.37 -13.86 14.20
CA LEU A 4 -54.08 -13.40 13.67
C LEU A 4 -54.01 -11.87 13.58
N ILE A 5 -52.78 -11.39 13.80
CA ILE A 5 -52.16 -10.09 13.54
C ILE A 5 -52.48 -8.92 14.50
N GLY A 6 -51.44 -8.38 15.14
CA GLY A 6 -51.49 -7.13 15.89
C GLY A 6 -50.19 -6.79 16.64
N ILE A 7 -49.12 -6.51 15.88
CA ILE A 7 -47.98 -5.61 16.19
C ILE A 7 -47.62 -5.46 17.69
N GLY A 8 -46.57 -6.17 18.10
CA GLY A 8 -46.02 -6.13 19.46
C GLY A 8 -45.51 -4.76 19.89
N PHE A 9 -45.81 -4.41 21.14
CA PHE A 9 -45.38 -3.25 21.89
C PHE A 9 -43.84 -3.23 22.04
N ILE A 10 -43.14 -2.31 21.36
CA ILE A 10 -41.69 -2.11 21.55
C ILE A 10 -41.48 -1.13 22.72
N ARG A 11 -40.72 -1.53 23.76
CA ARG A 11 -40.34 -0.64 24.87
C ARG A 11 -39.27 0.34 24.38
N LYS A 12 -39.31 1.59 24.87
CA LYS A 12 -38.41 2.68 24.44
C LYS A 12 -36.92 2.42 24.69
N ASP A 13 -36.57 1.38 25.45
CA ASP A 13 -35.20 1.01 25.79
C ASP A 13 -34.49 0.18 24.68
N ASP A 14 -35.22 -0.29 23.67
CA ASP A 14 -34.69 -1.15 22.60
C ASP A 14 -34.04 -0.38 21.43
N ILE A 15 -34.36 0.92 21.27
CA ILE A 15 -33.83 1.73 20.14
C ILE A 15 -32.38 2.17 20.43
N LEU A 16 -32.04 2.45 21.69
CA LEU A 16 -30.70 2.88 22.09
C LEU A 16 -29.68 1.74 21.96
N ASN A 17 -30.09 0.51 22.27
CA ASN A 17 -29.25 -0.68 22.09
C ASN A 17 -29.03 -1.00 20.60
N SER A 18 -30.02 -0.74 19.72
CA SER A 18 -29.87 -0.99 18.28
C SER A 18 -28.83 -0.07 17.61
N TRP A 19 -28.80 1.23 17.95
CA TRP A 19 -27.81 2.17 17.37
C TRP A 19 -26.39 1.91 17.90
N VAL A 20 -26.26 1.54 19.17
CA VAL A 20 -24.98 1.14 19.79
C VAL A 20 -24.46 -0.17 19.17
N LEU A 21 -25.31 -1.14 18.89
CA LEU A 21 -24.93 -2.39 18.22
C LEU A 21 -24.57 -2.17 16.74
N MET A 22 -25.30 -1.32 16.01
CA MET A 22 -25.01 -1.01 14.60
C MET A 22 -23.72 -0.17 14.45
N ASN A 23 -23.47 0.80 15.33
CA ASN A 23 -22.21 1.55 15.33
C ASN A 23 -21.02 0.68 15.74
N ASN A 24 -21.19 -0.19 16.75
CA ASN A 24 -20.15 -1.15 17.15
C ASN A 24 -19.89 -2.20 16.07
N TYR A 25 -20.91 -2.60 15.29
CA TYR A 25 -20.80 -3.52 14.16
C TYR A 25 -19.94 -2.92 13.03
N HIS A 26 -20.23 -1.69 12.61
CA HIS A 26 -19.42 -0.98 11.60
C HIS A 26 -17.95 -0.78 12.04
N THR A 27 -17.69 -0.53 13.32
CA THR A 27 -16.31 -0.41 13.83
C THR A 27 -15.58 -1.76 13.99
N ARG A 28 -16.29 -2.85 14.30
CA ARG A 28 -15.68 -4.18 14.43
C ARG A 28 -15.29 -4.76 13.08
N ASP A 29 -16.17 -4.64 12.09
CA ASP A 29 -15.89 -5.06 10.71
C ASP A 29 -14.72 -4.26 10.11
N ALA A 30 -14.69 -2.94 10.36
CA ALA A 30 -13.59 -2.09 9.92
C ALA A 30 -12.25 -2.50 10.55
N LEU A 31 -12.18 -2.80 11.85
CA LEU A 31 -10.92 -3.21 12.50
C LEU A 31 -10.42 -4.57 11.98
N SER A 32 -11.31 -5.54 11.74
CA SER A 32 -10.93 -6.81 11.12
C SER A 32 -10.45 -6.63 9.68
N GLU A 33 -11.10 -5.77 8.89
CA GLU A 33 -10.68 -5.49 7.51
C GLU A 33 -9.29 -4.83 7.43
N HIS A 34 -8.98 -3.89 8.33
CA HIS A 34 -7.64 -3.28 8.36
C HIS A 34 -6.57 -4.33 8.72
N GLN A 35 -6.80 -5.16 9.73
CA GLN A 35 -5.86 -6.21 10.13
C GLN A 35 -5.68 -7.29 9.05
N GLU A 36 -6.74 -7.68 8.36
CA GLU A 36 -6.68 -8.63 7.24
C GLU A 36 -5.98 -8.04 6.01
N ASN A 37 -6.22 -6.75 5.71
CA ASN A 37 -5.55 -6.07 4.60
C ASN A 37 -4.05 -5.86 4.89
N GLU A 38 -3.67 -5.53 6.13
CA GLU A 38 -2.27 -5.47 6.54
C GLU A 38 -1.59 -6.84 6.43
N ASN A 39 -2.24 -7.92 6.88
CA ASN A 39 -1.73 -9.29 6.74
C ASN A 39 -1.64 -9.73 5.26
N ARG A 40 -2.61 -9.35 4.43
CA ARG A 40 -2.58 -9.62 2.98
C ARG A 40 -1.44 -8.85 2.31
N PHE A 41 -1.24 -7.59 2.66
CA PHE A 41 -0.12 -6.79 2.17
C PHE A 41 1.22 -7.42 2.57
N GLN A 42 1.37 -7.80 3.84
CA GLN A 42 2.60 -8.44 4.33
C GLN A 42 2.88 -9.78 3.63
N SER A 43 1.86 -10.64 3.48
CA SER A 43 2.00 -11.95 2.82
C SER A 43 2.29 -11.89 1.31
N GLN A 44 1.88 -10.81 0.63
CA GLN A 44 2.15 -10.59 -0.79
C GLN A 44 3.35 -9.65 -1.05
N SER A 45 3.97 -9.15 0.01
CA SER A 45 5.11 -8.24 -0.09
C SER A 45 6.44 -8.98 -0.02
N HIS A 46 7.43 -8.43 -0.72
CA HIS A 46 8.78 -8.98 -0.78
C HIS A 46 9.76 -7.94 -0.25
N HIS A 47 10.33 -8.19 0.93
CA HIS A 47 11.25 -7.25 1.58
C HIS A 47 12.71 -7.62 1.38
N CYS A 48 13.59 -6.62 1.41
CA CYS A 48 15.04 -6.84 1.36
C CYS A 48 15.65 -6.89 2.76
N ASP A 49 16.21 -8.03 3.16
CA ASP A 49 16.79 -8.24 4.50
C ASP A 49 17.91 -7.26 4.88
N LYS A 50 18.55 -6.64 3.88
CA LYS A 50 19.69 -5.72 4.09
C LYS A 50 19.28 -4.28 4.33
N CYS A 51 18.12 -3.86 3.81
CA CYS A 51 17.72 -2.44 3.82
C CYS A 51 16.22 -2.23 4.12
N ASN A 52 15.48 -3.30 4.37
CA ASN A 52 14.06 -3.37 4.69
C ASN A 52 13.12 -2.68 3.68
N ARG A 53 13.58 -2.45 2.44
CA ARG A 53 12.69 -1.98 1.38
C ARG A 53 11.73 -3.07 0.94
N ILE A 54 10.47 -2.68 0.77
CA ILE A 54 9.35 -3.56 0.42
C ILE A 54 9.02 -3.40 -1.07
N TYR A 55 8.76 -4.52 -1.73
CA TYR A 55 8.42 -4.60 -3.15
C TYR A 55 7.16 -5.43 -3.35
N SER A 56 6.30 -5.02 -4.28
CA SER A 56 5.06 -5.76 -4.62
C SER A 56 5.32 -7.05 -5.42
N HIS A 57 6.54 -7.24 -5.95
CA HIS A 57 6.90 -8.39 -6.77
C HIS A 57 8.29 -8.92 -6.44
N GLN A 58 8.44 -10.24 -6.38
CA GLN A 58 9.72 -10.91 -6.13
C GLN A 58 10.80 -10.53 -7.14
N GLN A 59 10.45 -10.35 -8.43
CA GLN A 59 11.43 -9.96 -9.45
C GLN A 59 12.02 -8.56 -9.17
N SER A 60 11.21 -7.63 -8.66
CA SER A 60 11.65 -6.29 -8.28
C SER A 60 12.63 -6.35 -7.12
N LEU A 61 12.33 -7.17 -6.09
CA LEU A 61 13.26 -7.42 -4.99
C LEU A 61 14.58 -8.03 -5.48
N ARG A 62 14.53 -9.06 -6.34
CA ARG A 62 15.74 -9.68 -6.92
C ARG A 62 16.60 -8.66 -7.67
N ASN A 63 15.98 -7.82 -8.49
CA ASN A 63 16.69 -6.77 -9.22
C ASN A 63 17.30 -5.74 -8.26
N HIS A 64 16.56 -5.32 -7.24
CA HIS A 64 17.07 -4.43 -6.20
C HIS A 64 18.29 -5.02 -5.49
N GLN A 65 18.20 -6.25 -5.00
CA GLN A 65 19.32 -6.94 -4.33
C GLN A 65 20.53 -7.06 -5.26
N LYS A 66 20.30 -7.41 -6.54
CA LYS A 66 21.38 -7.63 -7.51
C LYS A 66 22.09 -6.35 -7.94
N PHE A 67 21.38 -5.23 -8.08
CA PHE A 67 21.92 -4.04 -8.75
C PHE A 67 21.97 -2.78 -7.90
N GLU A 68 21.28 -2.74 -6.76
CA GLU A 68 21.10 -1.50 -6.00
C GLU A 68 21.46 -1.63 -4.52
N CYS A 69 21.04 -2.72 -3.89
CA CYS A 69 21.24 -2.91 -2.45
C CYS A 69 22.73 -2.98 -2.12
N GLY A 70 23.18 -2.12 -1.20
CA GLY A 70 24.60 -2.02 -0.81
C GLY A 70 25.54 -1.49 -1.90
N LYS A 71 25.04 -1.07 -3.06
CA LYS A 71 25.88 -0.53 -4.14
C LYS A 71 25.94 0.98 -4.10
N VAL A 72 27.13 1.52 -4.35
CA VAL A 72 27.36 2.96 -4.52
C VAL A 72 26.79 3.41 -5.86
N ALA A 73 26.26 4.63 -5.92
CA ALA A 73 25.81 5.23 -7.18
C ALA A 73 27.03 5.54 -8.07
N GLN A 74 27.16 4.78 -9.16
CA GLN A 74 28.31 4.87 -10.08
C GLN A 74 28.04 5.80 -11.27
N PHE A 75 26.77 6.04 -11.61
CA PHE A 75 26.39 6.84 -12.76
C PHE A 75 26.05 8.25 -12.30
N ALA A 76 26.88 9.23 -12.64
CA ALA A 76 26.63 10.65 -12.43
C ALA A 76 26.02 11.27 -13.69
N CYS A 77 25.07 12.18 -13.50
CA CYS A 77 24.53 12.97 -14.60
C CYS A 77 25.59 13.97 -15.06
N SER A 78 25.68 14.20 -16.37
CA SER A 78 26.58 15.19 -16.97
C SER A 78 26.04 16.63 -16.87
N TYR A 79 24.77 16.80 -16.49
CA TYR A 79 24.07 18.08 -16.52
C TYR A 79 23.63 18.57 -15.14
N CYS A 80 23.70 17.73 -14.11
CA CYS A 80 23.37 18.07 -12.72
C CYS A 80 24.04 17.10 -11.73
N ASP A 81 23.88 17.34 -10.43
CA ASP A 81 24.48 16.53 -9.37
C ASP A 81 23.79 15.18 -9.12
N TYR A 82 22.79 14.82 -9.94
CA TYR A 82 22.05 13.56 -9.78
C TYR A 82 22.96 12.34 -10.03
N ARG A 83 22.88 11.36 -9.12
CA ARG A 83 23.61 10.10 -9.22
C ARG A 83 22.68 8.90 -9.03
N CYS A 84 22.87 7.85 -9.83
CA CYS A 84 22.12 6.61 -9.69
C CYS A 84 22.98 5.36 -9.84
N LYS A 85 22.41 4.21 -9.49
CA LYS A 85 23.09 2.91 -9.43
C LYS A 85 23.00 2.11 -10.73
N ARG A 86 22.10 2.49 -11.66
CA ARG A 86 21.85 1.77 -12.92
C ARG A 86 21.88 2.72 -14.11
N LYS A 87 22.51 2.28 -15.21
CA LYS A 87 22.57 3.03 -16.48
C LYS A 87 21.19 3.36 -17.06
N GLY A 88 20.24 2.43 -16.98
CA GLY A 88 18.88 2.64 -17.47
C GLY A 88 18.18 3.81 -16.76
N ASN A 89 18.33 3.90 -15.44
CA ASN A 89 17.77 4.99 -14.65
C ASN A 89 18.39 6.34 -15.04
N MET A 90 19.69 6.38 -15.35
CA MET A 90 20.35 7.60 -15.84
C MET A 90 19.79 8.03 -17.20
N LYS A 91 19.60 7.09 -18.14
CA LYS A 91 19.00 7.40 -19.45
C LYS A 91 17.61 8.02 -19.28
N THR A 92 16.76 7.40 -18.46
CA THR A 92 15.42 7.93 -18.18
C THR A 92 15.48 9.29 -17.49
N HIS A 93 16.39 9.49 -16.54
CA HIS A 93 16.61 10.78 -15.89
C HIS A 93 16.96 11.87 -16.91
N ILE A 94 17.94 11.64 -17.80
CA ILE A 94 18.32 12.63 -18.82
C ILE A 94 17.13 12.91 -19.75
N ILE A 95 16.39 11.89 -20.19
CA ILE A 95 15.23 12.08 -21.07
C ILE A 95 14.13 12.92 -20.40
N HIS A 96 13.83 12.70 -19.12
CA HIS A 96 12.71 13.40 -18.46
C HIS A 96 13.10 14.76 -17.87
N VAL A 97 14.33 14.89 -17.36
CA VAL A 97 14.80 16.10 -16.67
C VAL A 97 15.56 17.03 -17.62
N HIS A 98 16.30 16.46 -18.56
CA HIS A 98 17.16 17.19 -19.50
C HIS A 98 16.70 17.00 -20.96
N SER A 99 15.40 16.78 -21.19
CA SER A 99 14.78 16.56 -22.52
C SER A 99 15.21 17.59 -23.57
N ARG A 100 15.38 18.85 -23.16
CA ARG A 100 15.78 19.97 -24.03
C ARG A 100 17.25 19.93 -24.45
N VAL A 101 18.09 19.19 -23.74
CA VAL A 101 19.54 19.09 -24.00
C VAL A 101 19.86 17.97 -25.00
N LEU A 102 18.94 17.04 -25.23
CA LEU A 102 19.10 15.94 -26.20
C LEU A 102 18.62 16.28 -27.63
N GLN A 103 18.21 17.53 -27.88
CA GLN A 103 17.62 17.97 -29.16
C GLN A 103 18.54 18.86 -30.02
N ASN A 104 19.80 19.05 -29.63
CA ASN A 104 20.80 19.82 -30.39
C ASN A 104 21.96 18.94 -30.85
#